data_AF-A0A8B7MZ65-F1
#
_entry.id   AF-A0A8B7MZ65-F1
#
_cell.length_a   1.000
_cell.length_b   1.000
_cell.length_c   1.000
_cell.angle_alpha   90.00
_cell.angle_beta   90.00
_cell.angle_gamma   90.00
#
_symmetry.space_group_name_H-M   'P 1'
#
loop_
_entity.id
_entity.type
_entity.pdbx_description
1 polymer ?
#
loop_
_entity_poly.entity_id
_entity_poly.type
_entity_poly.pdbx_seq_one_letter_code
_entity_poly.pdbx_strand_id
1 'polypeptide(L)'
;MRQLTFESVEGEKINPFHLPPSHFLSLLAPPSSCSTSVAALTDANPLDLPQSALYALTLEKQIEKIMRKVGVARHSEILEFLEPEARRGDAALIEKIQVSATLVQGCWVLKSDLLYPTAALTTTTTPSAPHGTTHSYITTRRSAGRTSGRHNTPAGTPHKAMVDAREYALYLLSSQGWLELDKLQQMTPVPGTDMLAMLGAIARPQLAQGNNKSSGRWVFLLDRDDHFIEQHREVTQRYAMKWEYQFRTRIAPR
;
A
#
# COMPACT_ATOMS: atom_id res chain seq x y z
N MET A 1 57.15 37.13 11.77
CA MET A 1 57.00 36.21 12.93
C MET A 1 55.70 36.56 13.63
N ARG A 2 54.69 35.67 13.64
CA ARG A 2 53.46 35.86 14.42
C ARG A 2 53.68 35.25 15.80
N GLN A 3 53.59 36.04 16.86
CA GLN A 3 53.54 35.52 18.21
C GLN A 3 52.16 34.91 18.47
N LEU A 4 52.15 33.66 18.94
CA LEU A 4 50.97 33.00 19.49
C LEU A 4 50.91 33.35 20.98
N THR A 5 49.85 34.00 21.43
CA THR A 5 49.55 34.21 22.84
C THR A 5 49.04 32.89 23.44
N PHE A 6 49.78 32.37 24.42
CA PHE A 6 49.34 31.27 25.28
C PHE A 6 48.76 31.88 26.56
N GLU A 7 47.48 31.61 26.81
CA GLU A 7 46.82 31.97 28.06
C GLU A 7 46.78 30.74 28.96
N SER A 8 47.56 30.77 30.04
CA SER A 8 47.60 29.71 31.05
C SER A 8 46.57 30.05 32.12
N VAL A 9 45.40 29.43 32.06
CA VAL A 9 44.38 29.51 33.11
C VAL A 9 44.63 28.40 34.12
N GLU A 10 44.99 28.77 35.34
CA GLU A 10 45.11 27.84 36.46
C GLU A 10 43.73 27.28 36.86
N GLY A 11 43.63 25.94 36.88
CA GLY A 11 43.10 25.24 38.06
C GLY A 11 41.61 25.23 38.36
N GLU A 12 40.70 25.62 37.47
CA GLU A 12 39.26 25.41 37.70
C GLU A 12 38.74 24.26 36.82
N LYS A 13 38.18 23.20 37.45
CA LYS A 13 37.48 22.11 36.74
C LYS A 13 36.16 22.63 36.17
N ILE A 14 36.24 23.47 35.15
CA ILE A 14 35.11 23.83 34.31
C ILE A 14 34.89 22.61 33.41
N ASN A 15 33.88 21.77 33.66
CA ASN A 15 33.47 20.83 32.60
C ASN A 15 32.61 21.63 31.62
N PRO A 16 33.06 21.88 30.39
CA PRO A 16 32.30 22.66 29.40
C PRO A 16 31.09 21.89 28.84
N PHE A 17 30.80 20.69 29.37
CA PHE A 17 29.78 19.75 28.88
C PHE A 17 28.77 19.35 29.95
N HIS A 18 28.36 20.28 30.84
CA HIS A 18 27.32 20.00 31.85
C HIS A 18 25.88 19.96 31.31
N LEU A 19 25.69 19.93 29.99
CA LEU A 19 24.36 19.83 29.40
C LEU A 19 23.88 18.37 29.46
N PRO A 20 22.67 18.10 30.01
CA PRO A 20 22.03 16.81 29.86
C PRO A 20 21.94 16.42 28.38
N PRO A 21 22.06 15.13 28.02
CA PRO A 21 22.05 14.68 26.63
C PRO A 21 20.86 15.21 25.81
N SER A 22 19.70 15.37 26.43
CA SER A 22 18.50 15.96 25.82
C SER A 22 18.70 17.41 25.38
N HIS A 23 19.39 18.22 26.18
CA HIS A 23 19.63 19.63 25.90
C HIS A 23 20.72 19.82 24.83
N PHE A 24 21.70 18.92 24.80
CA PHE A 24 22.71 18.90 23.74
C PHE A 24 22.07 18.58 22.38
N LEU A 25 21.16 17.59 22.33
CA LEU A 25 20.44 17.23 21.11
C LEU A 25 19.55 18.38 20.58
N SER A 26 18.90 19.14 21.46
CA SER A 26 18.12 20.31 21.05
C SER A 26 18.95 21.46 20.46
N LEU A 27 20.25 21.54 20.77
CA LEU A 27 21.18 22.52 20.18
C LEU A 27 21.75 22.08 18.83
N LEU A 28 21.71 20.77 18.54
CA LEU A 28 22.15 20.21 17.25
C LEU A 28 21.07 20.34 16.17
N ALA A 29 19.81 20.48 16.57
CA ALA A 29 18.71 20.77 15.64
C ALA A 29 18.67 22.29 15.38
N PRO A 30 18.64 22.75 14.11
CA PRO A 30 18.48 24.17 13.82
C PRO A 30 17.16 24.69 14.45
N PRO A 31 17.14 25.90 15.04
CA PRO A 31 15.94 26.44 15.65
C PRO A 31 14.89 26.65 14.56
N SER A 32 13.80 25.88 14.61
CA SER A 32 12.65 26.05 13.73
C SER A 32 11.91 27.34 14.08
N SER A 33 12.38 28.46 13.56
CA SER A 33 11.67 29.74 13.56
C SER A 33 11.14 30.03 12.16
N CYS A 34 9.90 29.68 11.87
CA CYS A 34 9.05 30.54 11.05
C CYS A 34 7.57 30.13 11.10
N SER A 35 6.76 30.95 11.77
CA SER A 35 5.35 31.09 11.43
C SER A 35 5.23 31.98 10.20
N THR A 36 4.82 31.43 9.04
CA THR A 36 4.16 32.20 7.96
C THR A 36 3.23 31.28 7.16
N SER A 37 2.08 31.88 6.85
CA SER A 37 0.87 31.39 6.19
C SER A 37 1.06 30.84 4.75
N VAL A 38 0.22 29.85 4.43
CA VAL A 38 -0.32 29.35 3.14
C VAL A 38 0.58 29.10 1.91
N ALA A 39 0.30 27.93 1.31
CA ALA A 39 0.63 27.49 -0.05
C ALA A 39 2.04 26.92 -0.32
N ALA A 40 2.20 25.62 -0.03
CA ALA A 40 3.07 24.76 -0.82
C ALA A 40 2.33 23.46 -1.13
N LEU A 41 1.78 23.40 -2.34
CA LEU A 41 1.33 22.17 -3.01
C LEU A 41 2.58 21.36 -3.33
N THR A 42 2.94 20.41 -2.47
CA THR A 42 3.86 19.32 -2.83
C THR A 42 3.35 18.05 -2.19
N ASP A 43 3.07 17.08 -3.06
CA ASP A 43 2.79 15.66 -2.86
C ASP A 43 3.16 15.14 -1.46
N ALA A 44 2.21 15.22 -0.53
CA ALA A 44 2.40 14.69 0.81
C ALA A 44 2.34 13.16 0.72
N ASN A 45 3.49 12.50 0.82
CA ASN A 45 3.55 11.07 1.04
C ASN A 45 2.74 10.77 2.33
N PRO A 46 1.69 9.92 2.29
CA PRO A 46 0.82 9.64 3.44
C PRO A 46 1.51 8.86 4.60
N LEU A 47 2.84 8.85 4.63
CA LEU A 47 3.68 8.30 5.70
C LEU A 47 4.80 9.23 6.19
N ASP A 48 4.60 10.53 6.15
CA ASP A 48 5.31 11.46 7.06
C ASP A 48 4.70 11.46 8.47
N LEU A 49 4.11 10.34 8.91
CA LEU A 49 3.80 10.17 10.31
C LEU A 49 5.07 9.64 11.01
N PRO A 50 5.50 10.27 12.13
CA PRO A 50 6.57 9.72 12.92
C PRO A 50 6.20 8.30 13.36
N GLN A 51 7.21 7.42 13.49
CA GLN A 51 7.02 6.02 13.88
C GLN A 51 6.20 5.87 15.18
N SER A 52 6.30 6.84 16.08
CA SER A 52 5.47 6.96 17.29
C SER A 52 3.97 7.10 17.02
N ALA A 53 3.58 7.84 15.98
CA ALA A 53 2.18 7.99 15.58
C ALA A 53 1.64 6.75 14.84
N LEU A 54 2.51 5.93 14.24
CA LEU A 54 2.11 4.62 13.72
C LEU A 54 1.73 3.69 14.88
N TYR A 55 2.56 3.60 15.92
CA TYR A 55 2.34 2.70 17.05
C TYR A 55 1.12 3.05 17.90
N ALA A 56 0.66 4.31 17.87
CA ALA A 56 -0.59 4.71 18.51
C ALA A 56 -1.85 4.11 17.85
N LEU A 57 -1.74 3.51 16.66
CA LEU A 57 -2.86 2.89 15.95
C LEU A 57 -3.06 1.43 16.36
N THR A 58 -4.26 0.89 16.13
CA THR A 58 -4.47 -0.57 16.26
C THR A 58 -3.60 -1.33 15.26
N LEU A 59 -3.20 -2.55 15.60
CA LEU A 59 -2.32 -3.38 14.75
C LEU A 59 -2.84 -3.52 13.31
N GLU A 60 -4.14 -3.68 13.12
CA GLU A 60 -4.77 -3.76 11.80
C GLU A 60 -4.55 -2.48 11.00
N LYS A 61 -4.67 -1.32 11.65
CA LYS A 61 -4.45 -0.01 11.03
C LYS A 61 -2.99 0.26 10.74
N GLN A 62 -2.08 -0.22 11.61
CA GLN A 62 -0.64 -0.19 11.34
C GLN A 62 -0.32 -0.98 10.08
N ILE A 63 -0.77 -2.24 10.00
CA ILE A 63 -0.54 -3.11 8.85
C ILE A 63 -1.15 -2.53 7.58
N GLU A 64 -2.40 -2.05 7.61
CA GLU A 64 -3.05 -1.44 6.45
C GLU A 64 -2.24 -0.23 5.94
N LYS A 65 -1.75 0.62 6.85
CA LYS A 65 -0.95 1.79 6.48
C LYS A 65 0.42 1.42 5.92
N ILE A 66 1.10 0.43 6.49
CA ILE A 66 2.35 -0.12 5.96
C ILE A 66 2.11 -0.64 4.54
N MET A 67 1.11 -1.51 4.34
CA MET A 67 0.79 -2.12 3.05
C MET A 67 0.40 -1.08 1.99
N ARG A 68 -0.31 0.00 2.37
CA ARG A 68 -0.62 1.13 1.47
C ARG A 68 0.63 1.89 1.01
N LYS A 69 1.68 1.93 1.84
CA LYS A 69 2.96 2.56 1.47
C LYS A 69 3.74 1.71 0.50
N VAL A 70 3.97 0.47 0.89
CA VAL A 70 4.97 -0.40 0.25
C VAL A 70 4.38 -1.13 -0.94
N GLY A 71 3.08 -1.40 -0.93
CA GLY A 71 2.37 -2.15 -1.97
C GLY A 71 2.67 -3.65 -1.96
N VAL A 72 3.95 -4.01 -1.89
CA VAL A 72 4.48 -5.38 -1.83
C VAL A 72 5.56 -5.45 -0.74
N ALA A 73 5.52 -6.48 0.11
CA ALA A 73 6.52 -6.70 1.15
C ALA A 73 6.67 -8.18 1.52
N ARG A 74 7.85 -8.56 2.00
CA ARG A 74 8.10 -9.82 2.71
C ARG A 74 7.49 -9.79 4.11
N HIS A 75 7.26 -10.97 4.68
CA HIS A 75 6.77 -11.06 6.06
C HIS A 75 7.74 -10.42 7.06
N SER A 76 9.05 -10.67 6.90
CA SER A 76 10.10 -10.06 7.73
C SER A 76 10.12 -8.53 7.65
N GLU A 77 9.96 -7.99 6.44
CA GLU A 77 9.92 -6.53 6.22
C GLU A 77 8.72 -5.89 6.93
N ILE A 78 7.54 -6.55 6.92
CA ILE A 78 6.38 -6.07 7.67
C ILE A 78 6.67 -6.06 9.18
N LEU A 79 7.29 -7.10 9.72
CA LEU A 79 7.64 -7.18 11.14
C LEU A 79 8.56 -6.04 11.58
N GLU A 80 9.50 -5.64 10.73
CA GLU A 80 10.43 -4.53 11.02
C GLU A 80 9.71 -3.19 11.23
N PHE A 81 8.59 -2.96 10.53
CA PHE A 81 7.79 -1.75 10.66
C PHE A 81 6.80 -1.76 11.84
N LEU A 82 6.51 -2.94 12.40
CA LEU A 82 5.57 -3.09 13.51
C LEU A 82 6.25 -2.92 14.88
N GLU A 83 5.46 -2.47 15.86
CA GLU A 83 5.90 -2.37 17.25
C GLU A 83 6.34 -3.76 17.77
N PRO A 84 7.45 -3.89 18.51
CA PRO A 84 7.97 -5.17 18.97
C PRO A 84 6.94 -6.03 19.73
N GLU A 85 6.06 -5.38 20.49
CA GLU A 85 4.99 -6.03 21.25
C GLU A 85 3.92 -6.68 20.37
N ALA A 86 3.69 -6.14 19.17
CA ALA A 86 2.73 -6.67 18.21
C ALA A 86 3.21 -7.95 17.53
N ARG A 87 4.50 -8.32 17.67
CA ARG A 87 5.12 -9.49 17.02
C ARG A 87 4.90 -10.80 17.77
N ARG A 88 4.28 -10.78 18.97
CA ARG A 88 4.24 -11.91 19.90
C ARG A 88 3.43 -13.14 19.43
N GLY A 89 2.63 -13.04 18.38
CA GLY A 89 1.80 -14.14 17.88
C GLY A 89 1.78 -14.23 16.37
N ASP A 90 2.65 -15.06 15.80
CA ASP A 90 2.90 -15.12 14.37
C ASP A 90 1.66 -15.53 13.54
N ALA A 91 0.94 -16.56 13.97
CA ALA A 91 -0.30 -17.00 13.32
C ALA A 91 -1.41 -15.93 13.36
N ALA A 92 -1.63 -15.30 14.53
CA ALA A 92 -2.63 -14.26 14.70
C ALA A 92 -2.26 -12.98 13.91
N LEU A 93 -0.96 -12.70 13.80
CA LEU A 93 -0.45 -11.61 12.98
C LEU A 93 -0.70 -11.87 11.50
N ILE A 94 -0.40 -13.08 11.01
CA ILE A 94 -0.68 -13.47 9.63
C ILE A 94 -2.17 -13.28 9.32
N GLU A 95 -3.07 -13.71 10.20
CA GLU A 95 -4.52 -13.49 10.01
C GLU A 95 -4.87 -12.00 9.87
N LYS A 96 -4.25 -11.12 10.68
CA LYS A 96 -4.44 -9.67 10.57
C LYS A 96 -3.87 -9.12 9.25
N ILE A 97 -2.72 -9.62 8.79
CA ILE A 97 -2.15 -9.25 7.47
C ILE A 97 -3.09 -9.68 6.34
N GLN A 98 -3.69 -10.87 6.43
CA GLN A 98 -4.64 -11.38 5.44
C GLN A 98 -5.89 -10.51 5.29
N VAL A 99 -6.21 -9.66 6.26
CA VAL A 99 -7.33 -8.69 6.15
C VAL A 99 -7.02 -7.62 5.10
N SER A 100 -5.77 -7.16 4.99
CA SER A 100 -5.38 -6.07 4.08
C SER A 100 -4.51 -6.50 2.89
N ALA A 101 -3.97 -7.72 2.91
CA ALA A 101 -3.07 -8.22 1.88
C ALA A 101 -3.48 -9.61 1.34
N THR A 102 -2.94 -9.95 0.17
CA THR A 102 -3.04 -11.25 -0.50
C THR A 102 -1.64 -11.80 -0.73
N LEU A 103 -1.47 -13.13 -0.65
CA LEU A 103 -0.17 -13.75 -0.80
C LEU A 103 0.12 -14.09 -2.27
N VAL A 104 1.31 -13.73 -2.75
CA VAL A 104 1.85 -14.04 -4.07
C VAL A 104 3.32 -14.42 -3.92
N GLN A 105 3.68 -15.65 -4.31
CA GLN A 105 5.06 -16.17 -4.24
C GLN A 105 5.73 -16.05 -2.85
N GLY A 106 4.96 -16.18 -1.77
CA GLY A 106 5.46 -16.05 -0.40
C GLY A 106 5.55 -14.60 0.11
N CYS A 107 5.26 -13.60 -0.75
CA CYS A 107 5.23 -12.19 -0.35
C CYS A 107 3.80 -11.67 -0.25
N TRP A 108 3.61 -10.65 0.57
CA TRP A 108 2.34 -9.97 0.79
C TRP A 108 2.17 -8.82 -0.19
N VAL A 109 1.00 -8.77 -0.83
CA VAL A 109 0.60 -7.71 -1.76
C VAL A 109 -0.68 -7.06 -1.23
N LEU A 110 -0.72 -5.73 -1.15
CA LEU A 110 -1.93 -4.99 -0.75
C LEU A 110 -3.13 -5.44 -1.59
N LYS A 111 -4.32 -5.63 -1.01
CA LYS A 111 -5.51 -6.03 -1.77
C LYS A 111 -6.02 -4.93 -2.71
N SER A 112 -6.64 -5.34 -3.81
CA SER A 112 -7.10 -4.42 -4.86
C SER A 112 -8.29 -3.56 -4.45
N ASP A 113 -9.14 -4.03 -3.53
CA ASP A 113 -10.26 -3.30 -2.95
C ASP A 113 -9.82 -2.11 -2.08
N LEU A 114 -8.70 -2.25 -1.39
CA LEU A 114 -8.08 -1.18 -0.63
C LEU A 114 -7.41 -0.14 -1.54
N LEU A 115 -6.81 -0.57 -2.66
CA LEU A 115 -6.15 0.30 -3.62
C LEU A 115 -7.16 1.05 -4.52
N TYR A 116 -8.20 0.36 -4.97
CA TYR A 116 -9.25 0.88 -5.84
C TYR A 116 -10.61 0.75 -5.14
N PRO A 117 -10.89 1.63 -4.16
CA PRO A 117 -12.15 1.58 -3.44
C PRO A 117 -13.29 1.73 -4.45
N THR A 118 -14.11 0.69 -4.53
CA THR A 118 -15.39 0.74 -5.21
C THR A 118 -16.40 1.10 -4.15
N ALA A 119 -17.29 2.06 -4.40
CA ALA A 119 -18.38 2.40 -3.49
C ALA A 119 -19.32 1.19 -3.34
N ALA A 120 -18.95 0.23 -2.51
CA ALA A 120 -19.84 -0.79 -2.00
C ALA A 120 -20.77 -0.06 -1.05
N LEU A 121 -22.01 0.16 -1.52
CA LEU A 121 -23.22 0.54 -0.79
C LEU A 121 -22.97 0.67 0.72
N THR A 122 -22.73 1.90 1.19
CA THR A 122 -23.06 2.24 2.56
C THR A 122 -24.55 1.92 2.71
N THR A 123 -24.87 0.79 3.34
CA THR A 123 -26.22 0.51 3.80
C THR A 123 -26.51 1.55 4.87
N THR A 124 -27.03 2.70 4.44
CA THR A 124 -27.65 3.69 5.31
C THR A 124 -28.88 3.00 5.90
N THR A 125 -28.67 2.31 7.03
CA THR A 125 -29.74 1.98 7.96
C THR A 125 -30.30 3.31 8.43
N THR A 126 -31.32 3.78 7.71
CA THR A 126 -32.11 4.93 8.10
C THR A 126 -33.13 4.40 9.10
N PRO A 127 -33.11 4.80 10.38
CA PRO A 127 -34.15 4.39 11.31
C PRO A 127 -35.49 4.99 10.85
N SER A 128 -36.40 4.10 10.44
CA SER A 128 -37.76 4.42 10.06
C SER A 128 -38.54 4.99 11.25
N ALA A 129 -38.88 6.28 11.19
CA ALA A 129 -39.97 6.85 11.97
C ALA A 129 -41.28 6.74 11.15
N PRO A 130 -42.42 6.39 11.77
CA PRO A 130 -43.69 6.23 11.08
C PRO A 130 -44.49 7.54 11.14
N HIS A 131 -45.03 8.05 10.02
CA HIS A 131 -46.24 8.87 10.02
C HIS A 131 -46.86 9.02 8.62
N GLY A 132 -48.15 8.71 8.51
CA GLY A 132 -49.18 9.56 7.89
C GLY A 132 -49.24 9.74 6.37
N THR A 133 -50.04 8.91 5.69
CA THR A 133 -51.22 9.26 4.86
C THR A 133 -51.21 10.53 3.96
N THR A 134 -51.26 10.29 2.63
CA THR A 134 -52.19 10.89 1.61
C THR A 134 -51.74 12.00 0.62
N HIS A 135 -52.07 11.73 -0.67
CA HIS A 135 -52.15 12.56 -1.91
C HIS A 135 -50.79 13.08 -2.48
N SER A 136 -50.50 13.13 -3.80
CA SER A 136 -51.27 13.08 -5.05
C SER A 136 -50.33 12.81 -6.25
N TYR A 137 -50.91 12.76 -7.44
CA TYR A 137 -50.46 12.22 -8.72
C TYR A 137 -49.61 13.18 -9.59
N ILE A 138 -48.77 12.56 -10.43
CA ILE A 138 -48.15 13.03 -11.69
C ILE A 138 -47.05 14.11 -11.58
N THR A 139 -45.82 13.72 -11.93
CA THR A 139 -44.83 14.61 -12.55
C THR A 139 -43.96 13.84 -13.55
N THR A 140 -43.81 14.48 -14.70
CA THR A 140 -43.16 14.09 -15.96
C THR A 140 -41.72 13.58 -15.84
N ARG A 141 -41.40 12.61 -16.73
CA ARG A 141 -40.05 12.18 -17.10
C ARG A 141 -39.10 13.36 -17.28
N ARG A 142 -37.99 13.36 -16.53
CA ARG A 142 -36.73 13.90 -17.03
C ARG A 142 -35.59 13.02 -16.51
N SER A 143 -35.09 12.19 -17.41
CA SER A 143 -33.77 11.59 -17.35
C SER A 143 -32.73 12.70 -17.20
N ALA A 144 -32.26 12.90 -15.97
CA ALA A 144 -31.03 13.60 -15.68
C ALA A 144 -30.16 12.61 -14.92
N GLY A 145 -29.13 12.11 -15.60
CA GLY A 145 -28.18 11.15 -15.06
C GLY A 145 -27.59 11.68 -13.76
N ARG A 146 -27.94 11.04 -12.65
CA ARG A 146 -27.13 11.07 -11.44
C ARG A 146 -25.85 10.30 -11.77
N THR A 147 -24.81 11.01 -12.22
CA THR A 147 -23.45 10.51 -12.16
C THR A 147 -23.08 10.37 -10.68
N SER A 148 -23.52 9.25 -10.08
CA SER A 148 -22.91 8.74 -8.86
C SER A 148 -21.41 8.65 -9.16
N GLY A 149 -20.60 9.37 -8.37
CA GLY A 149 -19.19 9.60 -8.62
C GLY A 149 -18.48 8.31 -9.04
N ARG A 150 -18.20 8.20 -10.34
CA ARG A 150 -17.45 7.06 -10.86
C ARG A 150 -16.03 7.23 -10.34
N HIS A 151 -15.64 6.40 -9.38
CA HIS A 151 -14.26 6.28 -8.95
C HIS A 151 -13.46 5.73 -10.14
N ASN A 152 -12.80 6.65 -10.83
CA ASN A 152 -12.00 6.39 -12.00
C ASN A 152 -10.55 6.77 -11.70
N THR A 153 -9.62 6.10 -12.37
CA THR A 153 -8.21 6.52 -12.41
C THR A 153 -8.07 7.89 -13.08
N PRO A 154 -6.91 8.55 -12.97
CA PRO A 154 -6.63 9.79 -13.70
C PRO A 154 -6.83 9.68 -15.22
N ALA A 155 -6.63 8.49 -15.81
CA ALA A 155 -6.90 8.24 -17.24
C ALA A 155 -8.37 7.86 -17.54
N GLY A 156 -9.25 7.88 -16.55
CA GLY A 156 -10.69 7.64 -16.71
C GLY A 156 -11.11 6.18 -16.62
N THR A 157 -10.21 5.25 -16.29
CA THR A 157 -10.51 3.82 -16.18
C THR A 157 -11.33 3.53 -14.93
N PRO A 158 -12.45 2.79 -15.04
CA PRO A 158 -13.25 2.47 -13.88
C PRO A 158 -12.47 1.58 -12.90
N HIS A 159 -12.54 1.89 -11.59
CA HIS A 159 -11.89 1.11 -10.53
C HIS A 159 -12.17 -0.39 -10.61
N LYS A 160 -13.39 -0.79 -10.99
CA LYS A 160 -13.74 -2.20 -11.19
C LYS A 160 -12.86 -2.88 -12.24
N ALA A 161 -12.60 -2.24 -13.38
CA ALA A 161 -11.74 -2.79 -14.42
C ALA A 161 -10.28 -2.88 -13.94
N MET A 162 -9.81 -1.89 -13.16
CA MET A 162 -8.50 -1.94 -12.52
C MET A 162 -8.38 -3.09 -11.51
N VAL A 163 -9.41 -3.32 -10.69
CA VAL A 163 -9.46 -4.46 -9.76
C VAL A 163 -9.38 -5.77 -10.53
N ASP A 164 -10.24 -5.96 -11.54
CA ASP A 164 -10.26 -7.20 -12.32
C ASP A 164 -8.91 -7.45 -13.03
N ALA A 165 -8.29 -6.40 -13.59
CA ALA A 165 -6.96 -6.50 -14.21
C ALA A 165 -5.86 -6.81 -13.21
N ARG A 166 -5.89 -6.17 -12.03
CA ARG A 166 -4.90 -6.41 -10.97
C ARG A 166 -4.98 -7.82 -10.43
N GLU A 167 -6.17 -8.31 -10.13
CA GLU A 167 -6.36 -9.67 -9.62
C GLU A 167 -5.91 -10.72 -10.64
N TYR A 168 -6.17 -10.50 -11.94
CA TYR A 168 -5.69 -11.41 -12.98
C TYR A 168 -4.16 -11.36 -13.14
N ALA A 169 -3.55 -10.19 -13.06
CA ALA A 169 -2.09 -10.05 -13.05
C ALA A 169 -1.46 -10.80 -11.85
N LEU A 170 -2.00 -10.63 -10.65
CA LEU A 170 -1.53 -11.32 -9.44
C LEU A 170 -1.70 -12.84 -9.56
N TYR A 171 -2.79 -13.31 -10.16
CA TYR A 171 -2.97 -14.73 -10.48
C TYR A 171 -1.88 -15.29 -11.41
N LEU A 172 -1.57 -14.58 -12.51
CA LEU A 172 -0.51 -15.00 -13.44
C LEU A 172 0.86 -15.03 -12.76
N LEU A 173 1.18 -14.02 -11.96
CA LEU A 173 2.41 -13.97 -11.18
C LEU A 173 2.48 -15.09 -10.15
N SER A 174 1.36 -15.44 -9.50
CA SER A 174 1.31 -16.54 -8.54
C SER A 174 1.43 -17.92 -9.20
N SER A 175 0.92 -18.10 -10.41
CA SER A 175 0.82 -19.42 -11.06
C SER A 175 1.99 -19.70 -12.02
N GLN A 176 2.36 -18.72 -12.85
CA GLN A 176 3.38 -18.84 -13.88
C GLN A 176 4.70 -18.21 -13.45
N GLY A 177 4.65 -17.26 -12.51
CA GLY A 177 5.81 -16.48 -12.07
C GLY A 177 6.17 -15.29 -12.95
N TRP A 178 5.48 -15.13 -14.07
CA TRP A 178 5.65 -14.05 -15.01
C TRP A 178 4.33 -13.76 -15.73
N LEU A 179 4.23 -12.60 -16.39
CA LEU A 179 3.13 -12.25 -17.29
C LEU A 179 3.64 -11.46 -18.49
N GLU A 180 2.83 -11.38 -19.54
CA GLU A 180 3.08 -10.52 -20.71
C GLU A 180 2.04 -9.40 -20.73
N LEU A 181 2.50 -8.16 -20.89
CA LEU A 181 1.63 -6.98 -20.89
C LEU A 181 0.58 -7.05 -22.00
N ASP A 182 0.99 -7.47 -23.20
CA ASP A 182 0.11 -7.54 -24.38
C ASP A 182 -1.04 -8.52 -24.17
N LYS A 183 -0.76 -9.68 -23.56
CA LYS A 183 -1.80 -10.67 -23.20
C LYS A 183 -2.75 -10.13 -22.14
N LEU A 184 -2.23 -9.38 -21.16
CA LEU A 184 -3.05 -8.77 -20.11
C LEU A 184 -3.99 -7.69 -20.69
N GLN A 185 -3.50 -6.87 -21.63
CA GLN A 185 -4.30 -5.86 -22.34
C GLN A 185 -5.40 -6.46 -23.21
N GLN A 186 -5.17 -7.60 -23.84
CA GLN A 186 -6.20 -8.28 -24.63
C GLN A 186 -7.35 -8.80 -23.76
N MET A 187 -7.05 -9.21 -22.52
CA MET A 187 -8.03 -9.81 -21.62
C MET A 187 -8.79 -8.78 -20.77
N THR A 188 -8.34 -7.53 -20.71
CA THR A 188 -8.91 -6.53 -19.79
C THR A 188 -9.12 -5.18 -20.48
N PRO A 189 -10.26 -4.49 -20.24
CA PRO A 189 -10.56 -3.20 -20.85
C PRO A 189 -9.86 -2.06 -20.10
N VAL A 190 -8.54 -2.15 -19.94
CA VAL A 190 -7.70 -1.18 -19.21
C VAL A 190 -6.66 -0.59 -20.18
N PRO A 191 -6.53 0.75 -20.27
CA PRO A 191 -5.55 1.38 -21.13
C PRO A 191 -4.13 1.06 -20.65
N GLY A 192 -3.18 1.00 -21.60
CA GLY A 192 -1.80 0.62 -21.31
C GLY A 192 -1.11 1.52 -20.28
N THR A 193 -1.44 2.81 -20.22
CA THR A 193 -0.90 3.75 -19.24
C THR A 193 -1.24 3.36 -17.79
N ASP A 194 -2.51 3.04 -17.53
CA ASP A 194 -2.96 2.64 -16.19
C ASP A 194 -2.46 1.24 -15.84
N MET A 195 -2.41 0.35 -16.83
CA MET A 195 -1.87 -0.98 -16.64
C MET A 195 -0.39 -0.97 -16.26
N LEU A 196 0.41 -0.12 -16.93
CA LEU A 196 1.83 0.07 -16.61
C LEU A 196 2.01 0.68 -15.21
N ALA A 197 1.22 1.67 -14.85
CA ALA A 197 1.27 2.27 -13.50
C ALA A 197 0.93 1.24 -12.41
N MET A 198 -0.11 0.44 -12.64
CA MET A 198 -0.50 -0.64 -11.74
C MET A 198 0.57 -1.73 -11.64
N LEU A 199 1.11 -2.19 -12.77
CA LEU A 199 2.13 -3.23 -12.81
C LEU A 199 3.45 -2.76 -12.20
N GLY A 200 3.85 -1.51 -12.42
CA GLY A 200 5.06 -0.94 -11.85
C GLY A 200 5.10 -0.98 -10.32
N ALA A 201 3.93 -1.05 -9.67
CA ALA A 201 3.83 -1.20 -8.22
C ALA A 201 4.00 -2.64 -7.71
N ILE A 202 3.87 -3.66 -8.57
CA ILE A 202 3.84 -5.09 -8.15
C ILE A 202 4.79 -6.00 -8.93
N ALA A 203 5.32 -5.53 -10.06
CA ALA A 203 6.10 -6.31 -11.00
C ALA A 203 7.19 -5.43 -11.65
N ARG A 204 8.21 -6.09 -12.18
CA ARG A 204 9.31 -5.45 -12.90
C ARG A 204 9.52 -6.10 -14.27
N PRO A 205 9.93 -5.33 -15.30
CA PRO A 205 10.21 -5.89 -16.61
C PRO A 205 11.44 -6.81 -16.55
N GLN A 206 11.33 -7.99 -17.16
CA GLN A 206 12.42 -8.94 -17.30
C GLN A 206 13.26 -8.60 -18.54
N LEU A 207 14.54 -8.35 -18.33
CA LEU A 207 15.50 -8.16 -19.41
C LEU A 207 15.77 -9.50 -20.11
N ALA A 208 15.85 -9.49 -21.44
CA ALA A 208 16.26 -10.66 -22.18
C ALA A 208 17.77 -10.91 -21.95
N GLN A 209 18.16 -12.15 -21.66
CA GLN A 209 19.57 -12.51 -21.52
C GLN A 209 20.32 -12.15 -22.81
N GLY A 210 21.33 -11.27 -22.70
CA GLY A 210 22.30 -10.99 -23.77
C GLY A 210 22.02 -9.77 -24.66
N ASN A 211 20.86 -9.11 -24.54
CA ASN A 211 20.60 -7.83 -25.20
C ASN A 211 19.78 -6.96 -24.25
N ASN A 212 20.07 -5.65 -24.16
CA ASN A 212 19.29 -4.65 -23.41
C ASN A 212 17.83 -4.48 -23.92
N LYS A 213 17.29 -5.46 -24.65
CA LYS A 213 15.93 -5.51 -25.15
C LYS A 213 15.04 -6.15 -24.08
N SER A 214 13.90 -5.53 -23.81
CA SER A 214 12.89 -6.10 -22.93
C SER A 214 12.36 -7.41 -23.53
N SER A 215 12.22 -8.45 -22.71
CA SER A 215 11.64 -9.73 -23.15
C SER A 215 10.12 -9.66 -23.36
N GLY A 216 9.50 -8.51 -23.08
CA GLY A 216 8.04 -8.35 -22.98
C GLY A 216 7.44 -8.99 -21.73
N ARG A 217 8.22 -9.79 -20.98
CA ARG A 217 7.78 -10.43 -19.74
C ARG A 217 7.99 -9.52 -18.55
N TRP A 218 7.05 -9.58 -17.63
CA TRP A 218 7.10 -8.96 -16.32
C TRP A 218 7.13 -10.06 -15.28
N VAL A 219 8.07 -9.95 -14.34
CA VAL A 219 8.21 -10.86 -13.22
C VAL A 219 7.82 -10.14 -11.94
N PHE A 220 7.49 -10.89 -10.90
CA PHE A 220 7.14 -10.31 -9.61
C PHE A 220 8.26 -9.41 -9.07
N LEU A 221 7.88 -8.36 -8.35
CA LEU A 221 8.83 -7.33 -7.92
C LEU A 221 9.88 -7.88 -6.96
N LEU A 222 9.45 -8.69 -5.99
CA LEU A 222 10.32 -9.36 -5.03
C LEU A 222 10.64 -10.77 -5.49
N ASP A 223 11.77 -11.29 -5.05
CA ASP A 223 12.08 -12.70 -5.22
C ASP A 223 11.17 -13.57 -4.34
N ARG A 224 10.95 -14.81 -4.77
CA ARG A 224 10.11 -15.76 -4.06
C ARG A 224 10.63 -15.98 -2.63
N ASP A 225 9.75 -15.82 -1.64
CA ASP A 225 10.08 -16.00 -0.23
C ASP A 225 9.88 -17.46 0.18
N ASP A 226 10.87 -18.31 -0.12
CA ASP A 226 10.83 -19.74 0.20
C ASP A 226 10.80 -19.99 1.71
N HIS A 227 11.44 -19.13 2.50
CA HIS A 227 11.43 -19.22 3.96
C HIS A 227 10.01 -19.11 4.52
N PHE A 228 9.27 -18.07 4.10
CA PHE A 228 7.88 -17.90 4.50
C PHE A 228 7.00 -19.06 4.02
N ILE A 229 7.19 -19.53 2.78
CA ILE A 229 6.41 -20.64 2.21
C ILE A 229 6.62 -21.93 3.02
N GLU A 230 7.85 -22.22 3.41
CA GLU A 230 8.18 -23.41 4.19
C GLU A 230 7.62 -23.37 5.60
N GLN A 231 7.66 -22.20 6.25
CA GLN A 231 7.12 -21.99 7.59
C GLN A 231 5.59 -21.98 7.62
N HIS A 232 4.94 -21.40 6.60
CA HIS A 232 3.50 -21.18 6.55
C HIS A 232 2.83 -21.90 5.37
N ARG A 233 3.09 -23.20 5.25
CA ARG A 233 2.58 -24.04 4.14
C ARG A 233 1.07 -24.02 4.02
N GLU A 234 0.35 -24.12 5.13
CA GLU A 234 -1.12 -24.12 5.13
C GLU A 234 -1.70 -22.82 4.59
N VAL A 235 -1.11 -21.68 4.97
CA VAL A 235 -1.50 -20.36 4.47
C VAL A 235 -1.24 -20.28 2.97
N THR A 236 -0.05 -20.69 2.54
CA THR A 236 0.34 -20.69 1.12
C THR A 236 -0.59 -21.57 0.29
N GLN A 237 -0.91 -22.77 0.77
CA GLN A 237 -1.82 -23.69 0.12
C GLN A 237 -3.23 -23.12 -0.01
N ARG A 238 -3.76 -22.48 1.04
CA ARG A 238 -5.08 -21.81 0.98
C ARG A 238 -5.12 -20.71 -0.08
N TYR A 239 -4.06 -19.91 -0.21
CA TYR A 239 -3.99 -18.88 -1.24
C TYR A 239 -3.87 -19.48 -2.65
N ALA A 240 -3.09 -20.55 -2.83
CA ALA A 240 -3.01 -21.26 -4.11
C ALA A 240 -4.40 -21.79 -4.53
N MET A 241 -5.11 -22.46 -3.62
CA MET A 241 -6.47 -22.95 -3.86
C MET A 241 -7.46 -21.81 -4.14
N LYS A 242 -7.37 -20.70 -3.41
CA LYS A 242 -8.19 -19.51 -3.64
C LYS A 242 -7.98 -18.97 -5.04
N TRP A 243 -6.73 -18.79 -5.46
CA TRP A 243 -6.37 -18.30 -6.79
C TRP A 243 -6.88 -19.22 -7.89
N GLU A 244 -6.66 -20.53 -7.77
CA GLU A 244 -7.20 -21.51 -8.71
C GLU A 244 -8.72 -21.46 -8.79
N TYR A 245 -9.42 -21.46 -7.65
CA TYR A 245 -10.88 -21.43 -7.64
C TYR A 245 -11.44 -20.17 -8.33
N GLN A 246 -10.85 -19.01 -8.06
CA GLN A 246 -11.30 -17.73 -8.61
C GLN A 246 -11.12 -17.63 -10.13
N PHE A 247 -10.06 -18.20 -10.69
CA PHE A 247 -9.72 -18.00 -12.11
C PHE A 247 -9.92 -19.23 -13.00
N ARG A 248 -9.84 -20.45 -12.45
CA ARG A 248 -10.21 -21.68 -13.20
C ARG A 248 -11.67 -21.65 -13.65
N THR A 249 -12.56 -21.08 -12.83
CA THR A 249 -13.98 -20.91 -13.16
C THR A 249 -14.24 -19.82 -14.21
N ARG A 250 -13.30 -18.88 -14.39
CA ARG A 250 -13.40 -17.78 -15.37
C ARG A 250 -12.77 -18.12 -16.72
N ILE A 251 -11.79 -19.02 -16.74
CA ILE A 251 -11.00 -19.38 -17.94
C ILE A 251 -11.51 -20.67 -18.59
N ALA A 252 -12.30 -21.50 -17.89
CA ALA A 252 -12.91 -22.68 -18.50
C ALA A 252 -13.88 -22.27 -19.62
N PRO A 253 -13.74 -22.82 -20.85
CA PRO A 253 -14.68 -22.56 -21.92
C PRO A 253 -16.06 -23.08 -21.51
N ARG A 254 -17.09 -22.25 -21.68
CA ARG A 254 -18.48 -22.71 -21.74
C ARG A 254 -18.76 -23.35 -23.10
#